data_AF-A0A3C0TSG0-F1
#
_entry.id   AF-A0A3C0TSG0-F1
#
_cell.length_a   1.000
_cell.length_b   1.000
_cell.length_c   1.000
_cell.angle_alpha   90.00
_cell.angle_beta   90.00
_cell.angle_gamma   90.00
#
_symmetry.space_group_name_H-M   'P 1'
#
loop_
_entity.id
_entity.type
_entity.pdbx_description
1 polymer ?
#
loop_
_entity_poly.entity_id
_entity_poly.type
_entity_poly.pdbx_seq_one_letter_code
_entity_poly.pdbx_strand_id
1 'polypeptide(L)'
;ADTEEKAQEIGRGFVYGGGQNAFSAPQYTLPPGYNSKSAIRNLAKQPGGSWLGINREKLGGGDETAQESNYDEVRKKLVAGYERGQRNLQLIIGTPKSVIPKIKQIMDVIRPGTFTFFAVQGPVSNADRMRCIQLLGEHVVPEIREYANKIGLKDPFERKTGSVKLTHGVKRDPVVDRDALKLIKFEA
;
A
#
# COMPACT_ATOMS: atom_id res chain seq x y z
N ALA A 1 12.41 -10.64 3.07
CA ALA A 1 12.95 -12.00 3.28
C ALA A 1 14.47 -11.93 3.28
N ASP A 2 15.16 -13.04 3.55
CA ASP A 2 16.63 -13.09 3.56
C ASP A 2 17.25 -12.97 2.17
N THR A 3 16.54 -13.38 1.12
CA THR A 3 16.95 -13.24 -0.29
C THR A 3 15.89 -12.53 -1.11
N GLU A 4 16.28 -12.00 -2.27
CA GLU A 4 15.36 -11.33 -3.20
C GLU A 4 14.39 -12.33 -3.83
N GLU A 5 14.89 -13.51 -4.22
CA GLU A 5 14.09 -14.57 -4.84
C GLU A 5 12.98 -15.01 -3.89
N LYS A 6 13.32 -15.23 -2.61
CA LYS A 6 12.35 -15.62 -1.58
C LYS A 6 11.38 -14.48 -1.28
N ALA A 7 11.85 -13.23 -1.26
CA ALA A 7 10.98 -12.07 -1.06
C ALA A 7 9.94 -11.96 -2.19
N GLN A 8 10.35 -12.18 -3.44
CA GLN A 8 9.43 -12.17 -4.59
C GLN A 8 8.47 -13.38 -4.55
N GLU A 9 8.94 -14.56 -4.17
CA GLU A 9 8.08 -15.74 -3.96
C GLU A 9 6.96 -15.47 -2.95
N ILE A 10 7.33 -15.01 -1.75
CA ILE A 10 6.38 -14.65 -0.70
C ILE A 10 5.47 -13.50 -1.17
N GLY A 11 6.07 -12.48 -1.80
CA GLY A 11 5.39 -11.28 -2.26
C GLY A 11 4.29 -11.55 -3.28
N ARG A 12 4.47 -12.53 -4.17
CA ARG A 12 3.44 -12.97 -5.12
C ARG A 12 2.17 -13.48 -4.42
N GLY A 13 2.27 -13.94 -3.17
CA GLY A 13 1.11 -14.27 -2.35
C GLY A 13 0.13 -13.10 -2.18
N PHE A 14 0.60 -11.86 -2.20
CA PHE A 14 -0.25 -10.66 -2.10
C PHE A 14 -1.37 -10.65 -3.15
N VAL A 15 -1.07 -11.10 -4.37
CA VAL A 15 -2.01 -11.18 -5.50
C VAL A 15 -3.23 -12.03 -5.16
N TYR A 16 -3.04 -13.07 -4.36
CA TYR A 16 -4.04 -14.08 -4.04
C TYR A 16 -4.63 -13.88 -2.62
N GLY A 17 -4.28 -12.79 -1.94
CA GLY A 17 -4.45 -12.63 -0.49
C GLY A 17 -5.65 -11.84 0.02
N GLY A 18 -6.58 -11.43 -0.85
CA GLY A 18 -7.75 -10.64 -0.41
C GLY A 18 -7.59 -9.12 -0.44
N GLY A 19 -6.47 -8.57 -0.95
CA GLY A 19 -6.26 -7.12 -1.11
C GLY A 19 -7.06 -6.48 -2.24
N GLN A 20 -6.78 -5.20 -2.56
CA GLN A 20 -7.45 -4.38 -3.59
C GLN A 20 -7.63 -5.09 -4.96
N ASN A 21 -6.70 -6.00 -5.29
CA ASN A 21 -6.67 -6.78 -6.53
C ASN A 21 -7.19 -8.22 -6.41
N ALA A 22 -7.62 -8.66 -5.22
CA ALA A 22 -7.92 -10.06 -4.99
C ALA A 22 -9.37 -10.44 -5.35
N PHE A 23 -9.49 -11.73 -5.69
CA PHE A 23 -10.66 -12.53 -6.06
C PHE A 23 -11.77 -12.63 -4.99
N SER A 24 -12.06 -11.57 -4.24
CA SER A 24 -13.29 -11.54 -3.44
C SER A 24 -14.45 -11.07 -4.31
N ALA A 25 -15.49 -11.89 -4.37
CA ALA A 25 -16.78 -11.41 -4.87
C ALA A 25 -17.19 -10.16 -4.05
N PRO A 26 -17.92 -9.21 -4.65
CA PRO A 26 -18.23 -7.92 -4.02
C PRO A 26 -18.84 -8.07 -2.63
N GLN A 27 -19.69 -9.09 -2.45
CA GLN A 27 -20.36 -9.45 -1.20
C GLN A 27 -19.40 -9.90 -0.08
N TYR A 28 -18.18 -10.34 -0.42
CA TYR A 28 -17.14 -10.72 0.55
C TYR A 28 -16.06 -9.65 0.70
N THR A 29 -16.15 -8.55 -0.07
CA THR A 29 -15.19 -7.44 0.00
C THR A 29 -15.52 -6.47 1.14
N LEU A 30 -16.78 -6.44 1.60
CA LEU A 30 -17.23 -5.59 2.71
C LEU A 30 -17.85 -6.47 3.80
N PRO A 31 -17.25 -6.53 5.01
CA PRO A 31 -17.89 -7.16 6.16
C PRO A 31 -19.28 -6.55 6.43
N PRO A 32 -20.26 -7.31 6.94
CA PRO A 32 -21.53 -6.76 7.37
C PRO A 32 -21.34 -5.58 8.33
N GLY A 33 -21.95 -4.43 8.02
CA GLY A 33 -21.86 -3.19 8.82
C GLY A 33 -20.73 -2.23 8.45
N TYR A 34 -19.79 -2.61 7.58
CA TYR A 34 -18.67 -1.74 7.18
C TYR A 34 -19.08 -0.56 6.29
N ASN A 35 -20.25 -0.64 5.64
CA ASN A 35 -20.80 0.43 4.80
C ASN A 35 -22.32 0.54 4.94
N SER A 36 -22.82 1.78 4.91
CA SER A 36 -24.25 2.04 4.80
C SER A 36 -24.76 1.78 3.37
N LYS A 37 -26.08 1.56 3.22
CA LYS A 37 -26.74 1.48 1.90
C LYS A 37 -26.51 2.74 1.04
N SER A 38 -26.27 3.90 1.66
CA SER A 38 -25.90 5.12 0.94
C SER A 38 -24.45 5.12 0.49
N ALA A 39 -23.52 4.64 1.33
CA ALA A 39 -22.10 4.52 0.97
C ALA A 39 -21.88 3.58 -0.23
N ILE A 40 -22.57 2.44 -0.28
CA ILE A 40 -22.53 1.50 -1.41
C ILE A 40 -23.03 2.16 -2.71
N ARG A 41 -24.14 2.90 -2.64
CA ARG A 41 -24.67 3.65 -3.80
C ARG A 41 -23.71 4.72 -4.30
N ASN A 42 -22.96 5.37 -3.40
CA ASN A 42 -21.95 6.35 -3.78
C ASN A 42 -20.73 5.70 -4.42
N LEU A 43 -20.26 4.57 -3.88
CA LEU A 43 -19.17 3.77 -4.45
C LEU A 43 -19.50 3.28 -5.87
N ALA A 44 -20.74 2.83 -6.11
CA ALA A 44 -21.19 2.41 -7.45
C ALA A 44 -21.18 3.54 -8.49
N LYS A 45 -21.16 4.80 -8.06
CA LYS A 45 -21.11 5.98 -8.94
C LYS A 45 -19.69 6.51 -9.13
N GLN A 46 -18.70 6.02 -8.37
CA GLN A 46 -17.33 6.50 -8.50
C GLN A 46 -16.68 5.93 -9.78
N PRO A 47 -15.94 6.76 -10.54
CA PRO A 47 -15.26 6.34 -11.77
C PRO A 47 -14.03 5.46 -11.52
N GLY A 48 -13.65 5.24 -10.25
CA GLY A 48 -12.50 4.41 -9.85
C GLY A 48 -12.82 3.56 -8.62
N GLY A 49 -12.00 2.55 -8.37
CA GLY A 49 -12.15 1.68 -7.21
C GLY A 49 -11.79 2.38 -5.89
N SER A 50 -12.57 2.14 -4.85
CA SER A 50 -12.20 2.46 -3.47
C SER A 50 -10.89 1.77 -3.06
N TRP A 51 -10.31 2.15 -1.92
CA TRP A 51 -9.19 1.46 -1.26
C TRP A 51 -9.37 -0.07 -1.21
N LEU A 52 -10.62 -0.55 -1.16
CA LEU A 52 -10.98 -1.97 -1.15
C LEU A 52 -11.17 -2.59 -2.55
N GLY A 53 -10.85 -1.86 -3.61
CA GLY A 53 -11.01 -2.31 -4.99
C GLY A 53 -12.47 -2.34 -5.45
N ILE A 54 -13.36 -1.69 -4.71
CA ILE A 54 -14.80 -1.66 -5.00
C ILE A 54 -15.05 -0.55 -6.01
N ASN A 55 -15.41 -0.92 -7.24
CA ASN A 55 -15.88 -0.01 -8.27
C ASN A 55 -17.25 -0.49 -8.81
N ARG A 56 -17.82 0.27 -9.74
CA ARG A 56 -19.09 -0.08 -10.40
C ARG A 56 -19.05 -1.46 -11.06
N GLU A 57 -17.94 -1.80 -11.72
CA GLU A 57 -17.79 -3.09 -12.41
C GLU A 57 -17.78 -4.26 -11.42
N LYS A 58 -17.02 -4.15 -10.33
CA LYS A 58 -16.96 -5.14 -9.26
C LYS A 58 -18.35 -5.26 -8.63
N LEU A 59 -18.98 -4.16 -8.20
CA LEU A 59 -20.34 -4.20 -7.62
C LEU A 59 -21.42 -4.72 -8.57
N GLY A 60 -21.28 -4.49 -9.88
CA GLY A 60 -22.19 -4.99 -10.91
C GLY A 60 -21.92 -6.43 -11.34
N GLY A 61 -20.74 -6.98 -11.04
CA GLY A 61 -20.33 -8.35 -11.35
C GLY A 61 -20.99 -9.43 -10.48
N GLY A 62 -22.07 -9.11 -9.79
CA GLY A 62 -23.02 -10.09 -9.25
C GLY A 62 -24.02 -10.57 -10.31
N ASP A 63 -23.65 -10.51 -11.59
CA ASP A 63 -24.47 -11.05 -12.67
C ASP A 63 -24.24 -12.57 -12.73
N GLU A 64 -25.32 -13.33 -12.70
CA GLU A 64 -25.34 -14.81 -12.69
C GLU A 64 -24.80 -15.42 -14.00
N THR A 65 -24.35 -14.57 -14.93
CA THR A 65 -23.55 -14.95 -16.09
C THR A 65 -22.07 -14.90 -15.72
N ALA A 66 -21.62 -15.86 -14.91
CA ALA A 66 -20.22 -16.22 -14.87
C ALA A 66 -19.82 -16.79 -16.24
N GLN A 67 -19.65 -15.90 -17.22
CA GLN A 67 -18.93 -16.17 -18.44
C GLN A 67 -17.63 -16.86 -18.04
N GLU A 68 -17.36 -17.98 -18.70
CA GLU A 68 -16.18 -18.83 -18.52
C GLU A 68 -14.94 -17.93 -18.47
N SER A 69 -14.51 -17.61 -17.26
CA SER A 69 -13.54 -16.54 -17.05
C SER A 69 -12.20 -17.05 -17.55
N ASN A 70 -11.59 -16.36 -18.52
CA ASN A 70 -10.25 -16.71 -18.99
C ASN A 70 -9.23 -16.44 -17.86
N TYR A 71 -8.97 -17.46 -17.05
CA TYR A 71 -8.10 -17.36 -15.88
C TYR A 71 -6.67 -16.95 -16.23
N ASP A 72 -6.18 -17.25 -17.44
CA ASP A 72 -4.85 -16.83 -17.89
C ASP A 72 -4.77 -15.32 -18.09
N GLU A 73 -5.79 -14.71 -18.69
CA GLU A 73 -5.86 -13.26 -18.83
C GLU A 73 -5.96 -12.55 -17.48
N VAL A 74 -6.76 -13.11 -16.56
CA VAL A 74 -6.86 -12.58 -15.20
C VAL A 74 -5.49 -12.65 -14.51
N ARG A 75 -4.79 -13.79 -14.60
CA ARG A 75 -3.45 -13.96 -14.02
C ARG A 75 -2.45 -12.96 -14.59
N LYS A 76 -2.46 -12.74 -15.92
CA LYS A 76 -1.60 -11.74 -16.58
C LYS A 76 -1.85 -10.33 -16.05
N LYS A 77 -3.12 -9.91 -15.95
CA LYS A 77 -3.49 -8.59 -15.39
C LYS A 77 -3.01 -8.43 -13.95
N LEU A 78 -3.15 -9.48 -13.14
CA LEU A 78 -2.73 -9.47 -11.75
C LEU A 78 -1.22 -9.37 -11.58
N VAL A 79 -0.44 -10.12 -12.37
CA VAL A 79 1.03 -10.00 -12.37
C VAL A 79 1.46 -8.61 -12.79
N ALA A 80 0.88 -8.06 -13.86
CA ALA A 80 1.17 -6.68 -14.29
C ALA A 80 0.82 -5.65 -13.19
N GLY A 81 -0.30 -5.85 -12.48
CA GLY A 81 -0.68 -5.02 -11.34
C GLY A 81 0.29 -5.13 -10.15
N TYR A 82 0.77 -6.33 -9.85
CA TYR A 82 1.76 -6.59 -8.81
C TYR A 82 3.09 -5.87 -9.11
N GLU A 83 3.60 -6.00 -10.32
CA GLU A 83 4.84 -5.34 -10.72
C GLU A 83 4.69 -3.81 -10.75
N ARG A 84 3.57 -3.30 -11.27
CA ARG A 84 3.26 -1.86 -11.25
C ARG A 84 3.18 -1.33 -9.81
N GLY A 85 2.54 -2.08 -8.91
CA GLY A 85 2.47 -1.73 -7.49
C GLY A 85 3.84 -1.65 -6.84
N GLN A 86 4.78 -2.53 -7.21
CA GLN A 86 6.17 -2.43 -6.75
C GLN A 86 6.90 -1.22 -7.31
N ARG A 87 6.76 -0.94 -8.62
CA ARG A 87 7.40 0.22 -9.26
C ARG A 87 6.90 1.55 -8.70
N ASN A 88 5.60 1.62 -8.40
CA ASN A 88 4.98 2.82 -7.82
C ASN A 88 5.10 2.90 -6.29
N LEU A 89 5.95 2.06 -5.67
CA LEU A 89 6.23 2.04 -4.23
C LEU A 89 5.00 1.76 -3.35
N GLN A 90 3.94 1.21 -3.93
CA GLN A 90 2.74 0.76 -3.21
C GLN A 90 2.97 -0.62 -2.56
N LEU A 91 3.83 -1.44 -3.18
CA LEU A 91 4.26 -2.74 -2.67
C LEU A 91 5.78 -2.73 -2.46
N ILE A 92 6.22 -2.78 -1.21
CA ILE A 92 7.65 -2.78 -0.87
C ILE A 92 8.06 -4.22 -0.57
N ILE A 93 8.75 -4.85 -1.52
CA ILE A 93 9.15 -6.26 -1.47
C ILE A 93 10.65 -6.37 -1.71
N GLY A 94 11.31 -7.18 -0.89
CA GLY A 94 12.75 -7.47 -1.02
C GLY A 94 13.44 -7.89 0.28
N THR A 95 14.77 -7.82 0.26
CA THR A 95 15.65 -7.88 1.43
C THR A 95 15.69 -6.54 2.17
N PRO A 96 16.13 -6.46 3.44
CA PRO A 96 16.33 -5.18 4.12
C PRO A 96 17.13 -4.18 3.29
N LYS A 97 18.22 -4.64 2.66
CA LYS A 97 19.10 -3.83 1.81
C LYS A 97 18.37 -3.18 0.64
N SER A 98 17.43 -3.87 -0.01
CA SER A 98 16.72 -3.35 -1.18
C SER A 98 15.46 -2.55 -0.82
N VAL A 99 14.84 -2.80 0.34
CA VAL A 99 13.62 -2.08 0.76
C VAL A 99 13.91 -0.75 1.45
N ILE A 100 15.02 -0.64 2.19
CA ILE A 100 15.41 0.60 2.87
C ILE A 100 15.47 1.81 1.91
N PRO A 101 16.19 1.77 0.77
CA PRO A 101 16.23 2.92 -0.14
C PRO A 101 14.84 3.28 -0.71
N LYS A 102 13.97 2.29 -0.95
CA LYS A 102 12.59 2.52 -1.40
C LYS A 102 11.78 3.29 -0.35
N ILE A 103 11.91 2.94 0.93
CA ILE A 103 11.24 3.63 2.03
C ILE A 103 11.81 5.05 2.20
N LYS A 104 13.13 5.23 2.11
CA LYS A 104 13.79 6.54 2.19
C LYS A 104 13.25 7.49 1.09
N GLN A 105 13.08 7.00 -0.14
CA GLN A 105 12.45 7.77 -1.22
C GLN A 105 11.02 8.23 -0.88
N ILE A 106 10.19 7.37 -0.28
CA ILE A 106 8.85 7.77 0.15
C ILE A 106 8.95 8.89 1.21
N MET A 107 9.85 8.75 2.18
CA MET A 107 10.03 9.73 3.25
C MET A 107 10.52 11.09 2.74
N ASP A 108 11.36 11.11 1.70
CA ASP A 108 11.81 12.34 1.07
C ASP A 108 10.64 13.09 0.42
N VAL A 109 9.71 12.36 -0.19
CA VAL A 109 8.59 12.94 -0.94
C VAL A 109 7.44 13.38 -0.03
N ILE A 110 6.94 12.51 0.85
CA ILE A 110 5.70 12.78 1.62
C ILE A 110 5.93 13.11 3.10
N ARG A 111 7.18 13.05 3.57
CA ARG A 111 7.61 13.49 4.93
C ARG A 111 6.63 13.06 6.04
N PRO A 112 6.35 11.74 6.20
CA PRO A 112 5.27 11.26 7.03
C PRO A 112 5.60 11.33 8.53
N GLY A 113 4.71 11.86 9.36
CA GLY A 113 4.88 11.82 10.82
C GLY A 113 4.75 10.41 11.42
N THR A 114 3.94 9.55 10.79
CA THR A 114 3.79 8.14 11.17
C THR A 114 3.89 7.27 9.92
N PHE A 115 4.70 6.23 9.96
CA PHE A 115 4.83 5.25 8.88
C PHE A 115 4.38 3.87 9.37
N THR A 116 3.30 3.34 8.78
CA THR A 116 2.74 2.04 9.17
C THR A 116 3.05 0.98 8.11
N PHE A 117 3.63 -0.13 8.54
CA PHE A 117 3.85 -1.29 7.69
C PHE A 117 2.70 -2.27 7.82
N PHE A 118 1.98 -2.51 6.73
CA PHE A 118 1.07 -3.64 6.63
C PHE A 118 1.94 -4.87 6.32
N ALA A 119 2.24 -5.63 7.37
CA ALA A 119 3.05 -6.84 7.26
C ALA A 119 2.40 -7.85 6.29
N VAL A 120 3.19 -8.84 5.88
CA VAL A 120 2.93 -9.76 4.77
C VAL A 120 1.45 -10.17 4.64
N GLN A 121 0.88 -9.92 3.47
CA GLN A 121 -0.52 -10.19 3.14
C GLN A 121 -0.63 -11.39 2.19
N GLY A 122 -1.71 -12.16 2.31
CA GLY A 122 -1.97 -13.36 1.50
C GLY A 122 -1.44 -14.69 2.06
N PRO A 123 -1.46 -15.77 1.26
CA PRO A 123 -1.10 -17.11 1.73
C PRO A 123 0.41 -17.20 1.96
N VAL A 124 0.82 -16.94 3.20
CA VAL A 124 2.21 -16.95 3.62
C VAL A 124 2.32 -17.67 4.96
N SER A 125 3.34 -18.53 5.08
CA SER A 125 3.61 -19.33 6.27
C SER A 125 3.83 -18.46 7.50
N ASN A 126 3.54 -19.01 8.69
CA ASN A 126 3.84 -18.31 9.94
C ASN A 126 5.34 -18.02 10.09
N ALA A 127 6.20 -18.95 9.68
CA ALA A 127 7.65 -18.80 9.75
C ALA A 127 8.13 -17.59 8.92
N ASP A 128 7.67 -17.47 7.67
CA ASP A 128 8.02 -16.36 6.79
C ASP A 128 7.49 -15.01 7.32
N ARG A 129 6.28 -15.00 7.93
CA ARG A 129 5.71 -13.81 8.58
C ARG A 129 6.59 -13.35 9.74
N MET A 130 6.93 -14.28 10.64
CA MET A 130 7.77 -13.98 11.79
C MET A 130 9.16 -13.53 11.37
N ARG A 131 9.75 -14.17 10.34
CA ARG A 131 11.04 -13.75 9.80
C ARG A 131 10.98 -12.36 9.18
N CYS A 132 9.90 -12.01 8.47
CA CYS A 132 9.70 -10.66 7.95
C CYS A 132 9.63 -9.61 9.07
N ILE A 133 8.90 -9.90 10.16
CA ILE A 133 8.78 -9.00 11.32
C ILE A 133 10.14 -8.82 11.99
N GLN A 134 10.89 -9.91 12.17
CA GLN A 134 12.24 -9.88 12.75
C GLN A 134 13.18 -9.00 11.91
N LEU A 135 13.27 -9.24 10.60
CA LEU A 135 14.10 -8.44 9.68
C LEU A 135 13.69 -6.96 9.67
N LEU A 136 12.39 -6.68 9.76
CA LEU A 136 11.89 -5.30 9.85
C LEU A 136 12.40 -4.63 11.13
N GLY A 137 12.30 -5.30 12.28
CA GLY A 137 12.73 -4.77 13.57
C GLY A 137 14.24 -4.65 13.72
N GLU A 138 15.01 -5.63 13.24
CA GLU A 138 16.47 -5.69 13.41
C GLU A 138 17.22 -4.79 12.41
N HIS A 139 16.72 -4.64 11.19
CA HIS A 139 17.49 -3.98 10.12
C HIS A 139 16.80 -2.77 9.50
N VAL A 140 15.49 -2.84 9.25
CA VAL A 140 14.79 -1.78 8.50
C VAL A 140 14.43 -0.62 9.42
N VAL A 141 13.71 -0.86 10.52
CA VAL A 141 13.23 0.20 11.42
C VAL A 141 14.37 1.05 11.99
N PRO A 142 15.51 0.49 12.45
CA PRO A 142 16.62 1.32 12.95
C PRO A 142 17.15 2.28 11.88
N GLU A 143 17.41 1.78 10.67
CA GLU A 143 17.89 2.55 9.52
C GLU A 143 16.91 3.65 9.10
N ILE A 144 15.61 3.36 9.14
CA ILE A 144 14.56 4.33 8.82
C ILE A 144 14.44 5.41 9.90
N ARG A 145 14.61 5.08 11.18
CA ARG A 145 14.62 6.07 12.27
C ARG A 145 15.86 6.97 12.21
N GLU A 146 17.04 6.40 11.94
CA GLU A 146 18.25 7.19 11.74
C GLU A 146 18.09 8.16 10.56
N TYR A 147 17.53 7.67 9.45
CA TYR A 147 17.25 8.52 8.30
C TYR A 147 16.22 9.61 8.61
N ALA A 148 15.13 9.29 9.31
CA ALA A 148 14.13 10.26 9.75
C ALA A 148 14.78 11.42 10.53
N ASN A 149 15.66 11.09 11.48
CA ASN A 149 16.42 12.07 12.25
C ASN A 149 17.32 12.93 11.35
N LYS A 150 18.06 12.29 10.41
CA LYS A 150 18.94 12.99 9.45
C LYS A 150 18.19 14.00 8.59
N ILE A 151 16.97 13.68 8.16
CA ILE A 151 16.13 14.58 7.36
C ILE A 151 15.25 15.49 8.24
N GLY A 152 15.40 15.48 9.56
CA GLY A 152 14.65 16.32 10.49
C GLY A 152 13.14 16.04 10.54
N LEU A 153 12.73 14.79 10.30
CA LEU A 153 11.34 14.38 10.35
C LEU A 153 10.90 14.19 11.81
N LYS A 154 9.89 14.94 12.23
CA LYS A 154 9.37 14.89 13.62
C LYS A 154 8.26 13.86 13.75
N ASP A 155 8.30 13.09 14.84
CA ASP A 155 7.22 12.16 15.18
C ASP A 155 6.06 12.85 15.96
N PRO A 156 4.91 12.18 16.13
CA PRO A 156 3.74 12.76 16.81
C PRO A 156 3.94 13.00 18.32
N PHE A 157 4.95 12.39 18.94
CA PHE A 157 5.26 12.54 20.35
C PHE A 157 6.24 13.71 20.60
N GLU A 158 7.06 14.05 19.60
CA GLU A 158 7.94 15.23 19.66
C GLU A 158 7.19 16.55 19.44
N ARG A 159 6.06 16.51 18.71
CA ARG A 159 5.26 17.70 18.41
C ARG A 159 4.05 17.80 19.32
N LYS A 160 3.99 18.84 20.15
CA LYS A 160 2.80 19.14 20.96
C LYS A 160 1.57 19.35 20.05
N THR A 161 0.50 18.59 20.29
CA THR A 161 -0.78 18.75 19.61
C THR A 161 -1.28 20.20 19.69
N GLY A 162 -1.70 20.76 18.55
CA GLY A 162 -2.16 22.15 18.47
C GLY A 162 -1.07 23.22 18.48
N SER A 163 0.23 22.84 18.50
CA SER A 163 1.35 23.80 18.43
C SER A 163 1.44 24.55 17.10
N VAL A 164 0.93 23.96 16.02
CA VAL A 164 0.80 24.62 14.71
C VAL A 164 -0.54 25.34 14.67
N LYS A 165 -0.51 26.66 14.83
CA LYS A 165 -1.69 27.48 14.64
C LYS A 165 -2.02 27.54 13.15
N LEU A 166 -3.14 26.93 12.76
CA LEU A 166 -3.70 27.07 11.43
C LEU A 166 -4.38 28.43 11.33
N THR A 167 -3.59 29.46 11.02
CA THR A 167 -4.13 30.80 10.81
C THR A 167 -4.75 30.90 9.42
N HIS A 168 -5.95 31.47 9.35
CA HIS A 168 -6.60 31.76 8.07
C HIS A 168 -5.70 32.68 7.21
N GLY A 169 -5.67 32.45 5.89
CA GLY A 169 -4.86 33.24 4.95
C GLY A 169 -3.38 32.88 4.87
N VAL A 170 -2.88 31.99 5.74
CA VAL A 170 -1.48 31.53 5.67
C VAL A 170 -1.33 30.41 4.64
N LYS A 171 -0.32 30.55 3.77
CA LYS A 171 0.06 29.52 2.81
C LYS A 171 0.53 28.27 3.56
N ARG A 172 -0.17 27.16 3.36
CA ARG A 172 0.20 25.86 3.95
C ARG A 172 1.43 25.31 3.26
N ASP A 173 2.27 24.61 4.03
CA ASP A 173 3.35 23.82 3.47
C ASP A 173 2.79 22.76 2.50
N PRO A 174 3.51 22.46 1.41
CA PRO A 174 3.09 21.42 0.50
C PRO A 174 3.15 20.06 1.21
N VAL A 175 2.16 19.21 0.94
CA VAL A 175 2.11 17.82 1.44
C VAL A 175 3.18 16.95 0.77
N VAL A 176 3.67 17.38 -0.39
CA VAL A 176 4.62 16.65 -1.22
C VAL A 176 5.80 17.56 -1.55
N ASP A 177 7.01 17.07 -1.27
CA ASP A 177 8.23 17.66 -1.81
C ASP A 177 8.31 17.33 -3.31
N ARG A 178 8.10 18.37 -4.13
CA ARG A 178 8.06 18.24 -5.59
C ARG A 178 9.42 18.03 -6.21
N ASP A 179 10.50 18.45 -5.54
CA ASP A 179 11.85 18.28 -6.06
C ASP A 179 12.32 16.85 -5.79
N ALA A 180 12.04 16.31 -4.60
CA ALA A 180 12.20 14.88 -4.33
C ALA A 180 11.35 14.02 -5.29
N LEU A 181 10.11 14.42 -5.57
CA LEU A 181 9.22 13.68 -6.46
C LEU A 181 9.79 13.53 -7.88
N LYS A 182 10.46 14.56 -8.42
CA LYS A 182 11.09 14.51 -9.76
C LYS A 182 12.18 13.45 -9.86
N LEU A 183 12.78 13.05 -8.74
CA LEU A 183 13.81 12.02 -8.69
C LEU A 183 13.21 10.60 -8.76
N ILE A 184 11.90 10.46 -8.59
CA ILE A 184 11.19 9.19 -8.71
C ILE A 184 10.65 9.04 -10.13
N LYS A 185 11.02 7.95 -10.80
CA LYS A 185 10.47 7.57 -12.11
C LYS A 185 9.23 6.69 -11.89
N PHE A 186 8.05 7.29 -11.91
CA PHE A 186 6.79 6.54 -11.94
C PHE A 186 6.48 6.08 -13.37
N GLU A 187 5.87 4.92 -13.52
CA GLU A 187 5.26 4.47 -14.78
C GLU A 187 3.74 4.56 -14.65
N ALA A 188 3.10 5.09 -15.71
CA ALA A 188 1.64 5.16 -15.84
C ALA A 188 1.04 3.76 -16.13
#